data_AF-K1ZU27-F1
#
_entry.id   AF-K1ZU27-F1
#
_cell.length_a   1.000
_cell.length_b   1.000
_cell.length_c   1.000
_cell.angle_alpha   90.00
_cell.angle_beta   90.00
_cell.angle_gamma   90.00
#
_symmetry.space_group_name_H-M   'P 1'
#
loop_
_entity.id
_entity.type
_entity.pdbx_description
1 polymer ?
#
loop_
_entity_poly.entity_id
_entity_poly.type
_entity_poly.pdbx_seq_one_letter_code
_entity_poly.pdbx_strand_id
1 'polypeptide(L)'
;MNSAEAYIIEKKSASEVVTAGFVDDLDLPTRVLNALKKSGINKLADLKALTMGDLKKVKNLGEKSAMQVVEKAAEKGVIIQ
;
A
#
# COMPACT_ATOMS: atom_id res chain seq x y z
N MET A 1 11.22 -32.30 0.13
CA MET A 1 10.96 -30.85 0.12
C MET A 1 12.29 -30.16 0.38
N ASN A 2 12.81 -29.41 -0.58
CA ASN A 2 14.12 -28.75 -0.44
C ASN A 2 13.96 -27.52 0.48
N SER A 3 14.96 -27.25 1.33
CA SER A 3 14.91 -26.13 2.29
C SER A 3 14.71 -24.76 1.62
N ALA A 4 15.12 -24.62 0.36
CA ALA A 4 14.91 -23.41 -0.44
C ALA A 4 13.42 -23.16 -0.78
N GLU A 5 12.62 -24.21 -0.99
CA GLU A 5 11.21 -24.08 -1.32
C GLU A 5 10.38 -23.64 -0.11
N ALA A 6 10.72 -24.14 1.10
CA ALA A 6 10.06 -23.74 2.34
C ALA A 6 10.22 -22.24 2.66
N TYR A 7 11.41 -21.67 2.43
CA TYR A 7 11.68 -20.25 2.68
C TYR A 7 10.89 -19.31 1.73
N ILE A 8 10.66 -19.74 0.49
CA ILE A 8 9.88 -18.98 -0.49
C ILE A 8 8.39 -19.03 -0.15
N ILE A 9 7.88 -20.17 0.34
CA ILE A 9 6.47 -20.35 0.72
C ILE A 9 6.10 -19.44 1.90
N GLU A 10 6.93 -19.35 2.95
CA GLU A 10 6.67 -18.47 4.10
C GLU A 10 6.66 -16.98 3.71
N LYS A 11 7.65 -16.51 2.93
CA LYS A 11 7.72 -15.10 2.54
C LYS A 11 6.61 -14.69 1.56
N LYS A 12 6.21 -15.60 0.66
CA LYS A 12 5.14 -15.33 -0.30
C LYS A 12 3.79 -15.22 0.40
N SER A 13 3.51 -16.11 1.35
CA SER A 13 2.27 -16.10 2.11
C SER A 13 2.11 -14.83 2.97
N ALA A 14 3.20 -14.34 3.59
CA ALA A 14 3.14 -13.10 4.37
C ALA A 14 2.93 -11.85 3.50
N SER A 15 3.63 -11.75 2.35
CA SER A 15 3.47 -10.60 1.46
C SER A 15 2.10 -10.58 0.74
N GLU A 16 1.55 -11.75 0.36
CA GLU A 16 0.23 -11.81 -0.30
C GLU A 16 -0.89 -11.40 0.66
N VAL A 17 -0.84 -11.86 1.91
CA VAL A 17 -1.84 -11.50 2.94
C VAL A 17 -1.84 -10.00 3.21
N VAL A 18 -0.67 -9.37 3.29
CA VAL A 18 -0.56 -7.91 3.47
C VAL A 18 -1.18 -7.14 2.30
N THR A 19 -0.97 -7.59 1.06
CA THR A 19 -1.50 -6.91 -0.13
C THR A 19 -3.01 -7.14 -0.37
N ALA A 20 -3.61 -8.14 0.29
CA ALA A 20 -5.03 -8.45 0.14
C ALA A 20 -5.97 -7.47 0.88
N GLY A 21 -5.44 -6.66 1.80
CA GLY A 21 -6.21 -5.65 2.54
C GLY A 21 -6.61 -4.43 1.72
N PHE A 22 -7.41 -3.55 2.34
CA PHE A 22 -7.92 -2.32 1.72
C PHE A 22 -7.16 -1.09 2.23
N VAL A 23 -7.22 0.00 1.46
CA VAL A 23 -6.66 1.29 1.91
C VAL A 23 -7.37 1.81 3.16
N ASP A 24 -8.62 1.38 3.41
CA ASP A 24 -9.38 1.70 4.61
C ASP A 24 -8.78 1.11 5.90
N ASP A 25 -7.97 0.05 5.77
CA ASP A 25 -7.26 -0.55 6.90
C ASP A 25 -6.02 0.27 7.29
N LEU A 26 -5.62 1.23 6.45
CA LEU A 26 -4.65 2.27 6.80
C LEU A 26 -5.38 3.32 7.61
N ASP A 27 -4.92 3.56 8.84
CA ASP A 27 -5.42 4.61 9.74
C ASP A 27 -5.04 6.00 9.20
N LEU A 28 -5.64 6.35 8.08
CA LEU A 28 -5.43 7.56 7.31
C LEU A 28 -6.65 8.48 7.47
N PRO A 29 -6.44 9.80 7.40
CA PRO A 29 -7.57 10.73 7.39
C PRO A 29 -8.53 10.41 6.25
N THR A 30 -9.85 10.53 6.48
CA THR A 30 -10.90 10.29 5.47
C THR A 30 -10.67 11.07 4.17
N ARG A 31 -10.08 12.26 4.23
CA ARG A 31 -9.71 13.04 3.03
C ARG A 31 -8.67 12.34 2.16
N VAL A 32 -7.71 11.65 2.77
CA VAL A 32 -6.67 10.88 2.07
C VAL A 32 -7.28 9.62 1.47
N LEU A 33 -8.05 8.87 2.27
CA LEU A 33 -8.78 7.68 1.79
C LEU A 33 -9.67 8.01 0.59
N ASN A 34 -10.42 9.12 0.66
CA ASN A 34 -11.28 9.56 -0.43
C ASN A 34 -10.50 9.98 -1.68
N ALA A 35 -9.30 10.58 -1.53
CA ALA A 35 -8.45 10.90 -2.66
C ALA A 35 -7.95 9.63 -3.36
N LEU A 36 -7.47 8.66 -2.58
CA LEU A 36 -7.02 7.35 -3.09
C LEU A 36 -8.16 6.62 -3.83
N LYS A 37 -9.32 6.48 -3.19
CA LYS A 37 -10.50 5.81 -3.77
C LYS A 37 -10.99 6.48 -5.05
N LYS A 38 -11.00 7.82 -5.09
CA LYS A 38 -11.37 8.57 -6.32
C LYS A 38 -10.39 8.38 -7.46
N SER A 39 -9.14 8.07 -7.17
CA SER A 39 -8.13 7.68 -8.14
C SER A 39 -8.14 6.18 -8.48
N GLY A 40 -9.11 5.42 -7.97
CA GLY A 40 -9.24 3.98 -8.22
C GLY A 40 -8.39 3.10 -7.30
N ILE A 41 -7.70 3.69 -6.33
CA ILE A 41 -6.81 2.99 -5.39
C ILE A 41 -7.66 2.56 -4.19
N ASN A 42 -8.04 1.29 -4.15
CA ASN A 42 -8.91 0.74 -3.11
C ASN A 42 -8.19 -0.31 -2.26
N LYS A 43 -7.20 -1.00 -2.84
CA LYS A 43 -6.46 -2.08 -2.19
C LYS A 43 -5.04 -1.67 -1.83
N LEU A 44 -4.47 -2.36 -0.86
CA LEU A 44 -3.05 -2.23 -0.50
C LEU A 44 -2.12 -2.71 -1.64
N ALA A 45 -2.58 -3.68 -2.44
CA ALA A 45 -1.90 -4.07 -3.67
C ALA A 45 -1.76 -2.91 -4.67
N ASP A 46 -2.79 -2.07 -4.80
CA ASP A 46 -2.78 -0.92 -5.72
C ASP A 46 -1.72 0.09 -5.26
N LEU A 47 -1.63 0.35 -3.94
CA LEU A 47 -0.60 1.22 -3.37
C LEU A 47 0.82 0.69 -3.61
N LYS A 48 1.02 -0.62 -3.50
CA LYS A 48 2.33 -1.27 -3.75
C LYS A 48 2.80 -1.12 -5.19
N ALA A 49 1.88 -1.02 -6.13
CA ALA A 49 2.18 -0.84 -7.55
C ALA A 49 2.48 0.62 -7.93
N LEU A 50 2.25 1.57 -7.02
CA LEU A 50 2.48 2.99 -7.25
C LEU A 50 3.86 3.41 -6.76
N THR A 51 4.29 4.56 -7.28
CA THR A 51 5.48 5.27 -6.76
C THR A 51 5.09 6.52 -6.00
N MET A 52 6.02 7.09 -5.23
CA MET A 52 5.84 8.42 -4.64
C MET A 52 5.47 9.48 -5.69
N GLY A 53 6.02 9.37 -6.90
CA GLY A 53 5.69 10.25 -8.02
C GLY A 53 4.23 10.11 -8.47
N ASP A 54 3.68 8.89 -8.44
CA ASP A 54 2.28 8.65 -8.83
C ASP A 54 1.31 9.08 -7.74
N LEU A 55 1.67 8.90 -6.47
CA LEU A 55 0.90 9.46 -5.35
C LEU A 55 0.81 10.98 -5.45
N LYS A 56 1.88 11.69 -5.83
CA LYS A 56 1.84 13.15 -6.06
C LYS A 56 0.94 13.57 -7.23
N LYS A 57 0.61 12.66 -8.16
CA LYS A 57 -0.33 12.91 -9.27
C LYS A 57 -1.79 12.67 -8.87
N VAL A 58 -2.05 12.02 -7.72
CA VAL A 58 -3.40 11.76 -7.23
C VAL A 58 -4.10 13.10 -6.97
N LYS A 59 -5.21 13.33 -7.67
CA LYS A 59 -5.98 14.58 -7.57
C LYS A 59 -6.53 14.74 -6.15
N ASN A 60 -6.24 15.88 -5.52
CA ASN A 60 -6.57 16.19 -4.12
C ASN A 60 -5.72 15.45 -3.07
N LEU A 61 -4.58 14.87 -3.46
CA LEU A 61 -3.57 14.37 -2.53
C LEU A 61 -2.39 15.36 -2.49
N GLY A 62 -2.18 16.01 -1.36
CA GLY A 62 -1.02 16.90 -1.16
C GLY A 62 0.25 16.12 -0.80
N GLU A 63 1.42 16.74 -0.90
CA GLU A 63 2.71 16.11 -0.60
C GLU A 63 2.78 15.50 0.82
N LYS A 64 2.27 16.23 1.82
CA LYS A 64 2.15 15.72 3.19
C LYS A 64 1.25 14.48 3.27
N SER A 65 0.12 14.50 2.56
CA SER A 65 -0.79 13.34 2.52
C SER A 65 -0.17 12.14 1.81
N ALA A 66 0.57 12.36 0.71
CA ALA A 66 1.28 11.29 0.02
C ALA A 66 2.34 10.64 0.92
N MET A 67 3.10 11.44 1.68
CA MET A 67 4.03 10.90 2.67
C MET A 67 3.33 10.06 3.75
N GLN A 68 2.20 10.54 4.28
CA GLN A 68 1.42 9.79 5.27
C GLN A 68 0.94 8.44 4.72
N VAL A 69 0.54 8.38 3.44
CA VAL A 69 0.16 7.13 2.79
C VAL A 69 1.34 6.16 2.76
N VAL A 70 2.53 6.62 2.36
CA VAL A 70 3.74 5.79 2.32
C VAL A 70 4.12 5.28 3.71
N GLU A 71 4.07 6.14 4.73
CA GLU A 71 4.36 5.78 6.12
C GLU A 71 3.37 4.74 6.66
N LYS A 72 2.07 4.97 6.51
CA LYS A 72 1.03 4.02 6.96
C LYS A 72 1.02 2.72 6.17
N ALA A 73 1.29 2.78 4.87
CA ALA A 73 1.47 1.58 4.06
C ALA A 73 2.66 0.76 4.56
N ALA A 74 3.80 1.41 4.85
CA ALA A 74 5.00 0.76 5.36
C ALA A 74 4.77 0.12 6.74
N GLU A 75 4.03 0.77 7.63
CA GLU A 75 3.60 0.21 8.93
C GLU A 75 2.81 -1.10 8.77
N LYS A 76 2.04 -1.25 7.69
CA LYS A 76 1.31 -2.50 7.36
C LYS A 76 2.15 -3.52 6.60
N GLY A 77 3.40 -3.21 6.27
CA GLY A 77 4.28 -4.08 5.48
C GLY A 77 4.18 -3.86 3.96
N VAL A 78 3.55 -2.77 3.52
CA VAL A 78 3.48 -2.36 2.10
C VAL A 78 4.51 -1.27 1.84
N ILE A 79 5.59 -1.62 1.15
CA ILE A 79 6.65 -0.67 0.80
C ILE A 79 6.35 -0.07 -0.57
N ILE A 80 6.25 1.25 -0.62
CA ILE A 80 6.05 2.06 -1.84
C ILE A 80 7.40 2.67 -2.22
N GLN A 81 7.77 2.65 -3.51
CA GLN A 81 9.07 3.11 -4.01
C GLN A 81 9.07 4.56 -4.52
#